data_AF-A0A498LWM2-F1
#
_entry.id   AF-A0A498LWM2-F1
#
_cell.length_a   1.000
_cell.length_b   1.000
_cell.length_c   1.000
_cell.angle_alpha   90.00
_cell.angle_beta   90.00
_cell.angle_gamma   90.00
#
_symmetry.space_group_name_H-M   'P 1'
#
loop_
_entity.id
_entity.type
_entity.pdbx_description
1 polymer ?
#
loop_
_entity_poly.entity_id
_entity_poly.type
_entity_poly.pdbx_seq_one_letter_code
_entity_poly.pdbx_strand_id
1 'polypeptide(L)'
;MAAATDRVVTGKTQSVKKVSKPQMEKKRRARINKCLNQLKSLLESVCSNNIRKRKLEKADILELTVKHLMHLQNTKRGIPTVCDSAEYRAGYRSCLATVSHYLLASDADRDSRSIVLTHLTSGPTHARLPGFSTAESDPAQVLATTSWDPRI
;
A
#
# COMPACT_ATOMS: atom_id res chain seq x y z
N MET A 1 -34.09 79.67 -5.53
CA MET A 1 -34.46 78.88 -4.33
C MET A 1 -34.61 77.42 -4.72
N ALA A 2 -33.96 76.54 -3.94
CA ALA A 2 -34.12 75.09 -3.75
C ALA A 2 -34.69 74.19 -4.88
N ALA A 3 -33.92 73.16 -5.24
CA ALA A 3 -34.29 71.77 -4.92
C ALA A 3 -33.09 70.84 -5.17
N ALA A 4 -32.64 70.19 -4.11
CA ALA A 4 -31.60 69.17 -4.11
C ALA A 4 -32.16 67.84 -4.64
N THR A 5 -31.35 67.08 -5.37
CA THR A 5 -31.49 65.62 -5.43
C THR A 5 -30.12 64.98 -5.30
N ASP A 6 -29.85 64.59 -4.06
CA ASP A 6 -28.88 63.60 -3.65
C ASP A 6 -29.22 62.24 -4.28
N ARG A 7 -28.21 61.56 -4.83
CA ARG A 7 -28.27 60.13 -5.13
C ARG A 7 -26.94 59.47 -4.81
N VAL A 8 -26.64 59.39 -3.52
CA VAL A 8 -25.80 58.33 -2.94
C VAL A 8 -26.38 56.97 -3.35
N VAL A 9 -25.73 56.30 -4.31
CA VAL A 9 -25.86 54.86 -4.48
C VAL A 9 -24.91 54.20 -3.47
N THR A 10 -25.49 53.89 -2.32
CA THR A 10 -24.86 53.10 -1.26
C THR A 10 -24.38 51.75 -1.80
N GLY A 11 -23.14 51.42 -1.44
CA GLY A 11 -22.41 50.25 -1.92
C GLY A 11 -23.11 48.92 -1.67
N LYS A 12 -23.05 48.05 -2.68
CA LYS A 12 -23.37 46.64 -2.57
C LYS A 12 -22.09 45.84 -2.30
N THR A 13 -21.58 45.91 -1.08
CA THR A 13 -20.50 45.05 -0.56
C THR A 13 -21.04 44.06 0.48
N GLN A 14 -22.09 43.32 0.13
CA GLN A 14 -22.53 42.18 0.93
C GLN A 14 -22.74 40.96 0.05
N SER A 15 -21.78 40.02 0.10
CA SER A 15 -22.03 38.56 0.22
C SER A 15 -20.86 37.65 -0.23
N VAL A 16 -19.78 38.17 -0.82
CA VAL A 16 -18.65 37.33 -1.30
C VAL A 16 -17.93 36.58 -0.15
N LYS A 17 -18.02 37.07 1.09
CA LYS A 17 -17.32 36.49 2.25
C LYS A 17 -18.05 35.31 2.92
N LYS A 18 -19.34 35.09 2.66
CA LYS A 18 -20.15 34.04 3.33
C LYS A 18 -20.33 32.76 2.50
N VAL A 19 -20.26 32.85 1.18
CA VAL A 19 -20.42 31.69 0.27
C VAL A 19 -19.10 30.92 0.05
N SER A 20 -17.95 31.58 0.27
CA SER A 20 -16.63 31.00 -0.01
C SER A 20 -16.27 29.79 0.87
N LYS A 21 -16.47 29.87 2.19
CA LYS A 21 -16.10 28.79 3.13
C LYS A 21 -16.85 27.46 2.88
N PRO A 22 -18.19 27.43 2.77
CA PRO A 22 -18.92 26.17 2.52
C PRO A 22 -18.63 25.58 1.13
N GLN A 23 -18.42 26.40 0.11
CA GLN A 23 -18.04 25.92 -1.23
C GLN A 23 -16.60 25.37 -1.27
N MET A 24 -15.66 26.00 -0.58
CA MET A 24 -14.29 25.52 -0.45
C MET A 24 -14.22 24.18 0.27
N GLU A 25 -15.00 23.99 1.33
CA GLU A 25 -15.07 22.70 2.02
C GLU A 25 -15.70 21.62 1.14
N LYS A 26 -16.73 21.95 0.33
CA LYS A 26 -17.27 21.01 -0.67
C LYS A 26 -16.20 20.58 -1.68
N LYS A 27 -15.39 21.52 -2.19
CA LYS A 27 -14.27 21.22 -3.10
C LYS A 27 -13.19 20.39 -2.42
N ARG A 28 -12.85 20.67 -1.15
CA ARG A 28 -11.90 19.87 -0.36
C ARG A 28 -12.38 18.44 -0.18
N ARG A 29 -13.64 18.24 0.22
CA ARG A 29 -14.26 16.91 0.39
C ARG A 29 -14.29 16.11 -0.92
N ALA A 30 -14.60 16.77 -2.04
CA ALA A 30 -14.56 16.14 -3.36
C ALA A 30 -13.15 15.65 -3.71
N ARG A 31 -12.11 16.45 -3.44
CA ARG A 31 -10.71 16.04 -3.63
C ARG A 31 -10.34 14.84 -2.76
N ILE A 32 -10.70 14.84 -1.48
CA ILE A 32 -10.42 13.73 -0.56
C ILE A 32 -11.08 12.45 -1.05
N ASN A 33 -12.36 12.49 -1.41
CA ASN A 33 -13.07 11.32 -1.90
C ASN A 33 -12.50 10.82 -3.23
N LYS A 34 -12.06 11.72 -4.12
CA LYS A 34 -11.37 11.32 -5.37
C LYS A 34 -10.09 10.54 -5.05
N CYS A 35 -9.25 11.04 -4.15
CA CYS A 35 -8.02 10.35 -3.75
C CYS A 35 -8.32 9.00 -3.08
N LEU A 36 -9.32 8.91 -2.20
CA LEU A 36 -9.72 7.65 -1.57
C LEU A 36 -10.18 6.61 -2.61
N ASN A 37 -10.92 7.02 -3.64
CA ASN A 37 -11.32 6.13 -4.72
C ASN A 37 -10.13 5.65 -5.55
N GLN A 38 -9.17 6.54 -5.84
CA GLN A 38 -7.93 6.16 -6.52
C GLN A 38 -7.12 5.15 -5.71
N LEU A 39 -6.96 5.39 -4.40
CA LEU A 39 -6.29 4.46 -3.50
C LEU A 39 -6.98 3.09 -3.49
N LYS A 40 -8.32 3.08 -3.41
CA LYS A 40 -9.11 1.85 -3.48
C LYS A 40 -8.85 1.07 -4.78
N SER A 41 -8.91 1.73 -5.94
CA SER A 41 -8.64 1.05 -7.23
C SER A 41 -7.22 0.51 -7.33
N LEU A 42 -6.23 1.23 -6.81
CA LEU A 42 -4.85 0.74 -6.75
C LEU A 42 -4.74 -0.49 -5.85
N LEU A 43 -5.32 -0.46 -4.65
CA LEU A 43 -5.36 -1.62 -3.76
C LEU A 43 -6.05 -2.82 -4.40
N GLU A 44 -7.15 -2.61 -5.12
CA GLU A 44 -7.86 -3.66 -5.87
C GLU A 44 -7.03 -4.28 -7.00
N SER A 45 -6.17 -3.49 -7.65
CA SER A 45 -5.26 -3.99 -8.71
C SER A 45 -4.07 -4.77 -8.18
N VAL A 46 -3.57 -4.41 -6.99
CA VAL A 46 -2.32 -4.95 -6.44
C VAL A 46 -2.55 -6.05 -5.41
N CYS A 47 -3.72 -6.07 -4.77
CA CYS A 47 -4.04 -7.07 -3.75
C CYS A 47 -5.06 -8.10 -4.26
N SER A 48 -5.08 -9.25 -3.60
CA SER A 48 -5.88 -10.42 -3.95
C SER A 48 -7.34 -10.14 -4.28
N ASN A 49 -7.95 -11.11 -4.96
CA ASN A 49 -9.39 -11.21 -5.22
C ASN A 49 -10.27 -10.94 -3.98
N ASN A 50 -9.76 -11.13 -2.76
CA ASN A 50 -10.47 -10.84 -1.52
C ASN A 50 -10.73 -9.33 -1.32
N ILE A 51 -9.76 -8.47 -1.66
CA ILE A 51 -9.92 -7.01 -1.56
C ILE A 51 -10.90 -6.51 -2.62
N ARG A 52 -10.83 -7.05 -3.84
CA ARG A 52 -11.77 -6.72 -4.95
C ARG A 52 -13.24 -7.02 -4.65
N LYS A 53 -13.52 -8.04 -3.83
CA LYS A 53 -14.88 -8.47 -3.50
C LYS A 53 -15.43 -7.83 -2.22
N ARG A 54 -14.59 -7.15 -1.43
CA ARG A 54 -14.98 -6.58 -0.14
C ARG A 54 -15.31 -5.09 -0.25
N LYS A 55 -16.38 -4.66 0.43
CA LYS A 55 -16.65 -3.23 0.63
C LYS A 55 -15.64 -2.68 1.64
N LEU A 56 -14.64 -1.97 1.15
CA LEU A 56 -13.63 -1.32 2.01
C LEU A 56 -14.20 -0.06 2.67
N GLU A 57 -14.02 0.05 3.99
CA GLU A 57 -14.32 1.26 4.74
C GLU A 57 -13.21 2.30 4.57
N LYS A 58 -13.47 3.57 4.94
CA LYS A 58 -12.45 4.63 4.80
C LYS A 58 -11.21 4.37 5.64
N ALA A 59 -11.37 3.80 6.83
CA ALA A 59 -10.26 3.40 7.69
C ALA A 59 -9.44 2.29 7.04
N ASP A 60 -10.11 1.23 6.53
CA ASP A 60 -9.45 0.13 5.83
C ASP A 60 -8.64 0.60 4.62
N ILE A 61 -9.19 1.51 3.79
CA ILE A 61 -8.48 2.05 2.62
C ILE A 61 -7.17 2.70 3.07
N LEU A 62 -7.19 3.51 4.14
CA LEU A 62 -6.00 4.18 4.64
C LEU A 62 -5.00 3.20 5.24
N GLU A 63 -5.48 2.26 6.07
CA GLU A 63 -4.63 1.26 6.71
C GLU A 63 -3.93 0.35 5.69
N LEU A 64 -4.69 -0.18 4.73
CA LEU A 64 -4.15 -1.03 3.67
C LEU A 64 -3.16 -0.28 2.78
N THR A 65 -3.44 1.00 2.49
CA THR A 65 -2.50 1.86 1.74
C THR A 65 -1.18 2.01 2.49
N VAL A 66 -1.22 2.29 3.80
CA VAL A 66 -0.01 2.43 4.61
C VAL A 66 0.77 1.11 4.65
N LYS A 67 0.10 -0.03 4.87
CA LYS A 67 0.73 -1.36 4.81
C LYS A 67 1.38 -1.62 3.47
N HIS A 68 0.72 -1.23 2.37
CA HIS A 68 1.27 -1.38 1.03
C HIS A 68 2.51 -0.50 0.80
N LEU A 69 2.49 0.76 1.25
CA LEU A 69 3.66 1.64 1.14
C LEU A 69 4.84 1.13 1.97
N MET A 70 4.59 0.63 3.19
CA MET A 70 5.62 -0.03 4.00
C MET A 70 6.18 -1.27 3.29
N HIS A 71 5.31 -2.06 2.65
CA HIS A 71 5.76 -3.21 1.86
C HIS A 71 6.68 -2.78 0.71
N LEU A 72 6.30 -1.77 -0.08
CA LEU A 72 7.14 -1.26 -1.16
C LEU A 72 8.51 -0.78 -0.67
N GLN A 73 8.54 -0.13 0.49
CA GLN A 73 9.80 0.30 1.12
C GLN A 73 10.65 -0.88 1.58
N ASN A 74 10.03 -1.92 2.13
CA ASN A 74 10.70 -3.13 2.59
C ASN A 74 11.22 -3.99 1.44
N THR A 75 10.46 -4.13 0.35
CA THR A 75 10.90 -4.83 -0.86
C THR A 75 12.13 -4.15 -1.48
N LYS A 76 12.15 -2.81 -1.53
CA LYS A 76 13.35 -2.04 -1.95
C LYS A 76 14.57 -2.29 -1.04
N ARG A 77 14.33 -2.70 0.21
CA ARG A 77 15.36 -3.06 1.19
C ARG A 77 15.63 -4.57 1.27
N GLY A 78 15.04 -5.37 0.38
CA GLY A 78 15.22 -6.83 0.34
C GLY A 78 14.49 -7.61 1.43
N ILE A 79 13.49 -7.04 2.10
CA ILE A 79 12.71 -7.69 3.16
C ILE A 79 11.38 -8.21 2.58
N PRO A 80 11.16 -9.54 2.47
CA PRO A 80 9.89 -10.11 2.01
C PRO A 80 8.75 -9.79 2.99
N THR A 81 7.53 -9.50 2.49
CA THR A 81 6.37 -9.21 3.37
C THR A 81 5.09 -9.97 3.01
N VAL A 82 4.09 -9.84 3.88
CA VAL A 82 2.93 -10.72 4.08
C VAL A 82 2.01 -10.86 2.85
N CYS A 83 1.85 -9.82 2.02
CA CYS A 83 0.87 -9.85 0.91
C CYS A 83 1.38 -10.68 -0.29
N ASP A 84 2.61 -10.43 -0.71
CA ASP A 84 3.32 -11.25 -1.71
C ASP A 84 3.50 -12.68 -1.18
N SER A 85 3.84 -12.81 0.11
CA SER A 85 3.97 -14.11 0.77
C SER A 85 2.66 -14.91 0.77
N ALA A 86 1.49 -14.29 0.94
CA ALA A 86 0.22 -15.02 1.03
C ALA A 86 -0.22 -15.59 -0.33
N GLU A 87 -0.17 -14.81 -1.40
CA GLU A 87 -0.51 -15.29 -2.75
C GLU A 87 0.55 -16.24 -3.29
N TYR A 88 1.84 -15.92 -3.09
CA TYR A 88 2.94 -16.82 -3.41
C TYR A 88 2.78 -18.16 -2.68
N ARG A 89 2.48 -18.15 -1.37
CA ARG A 89 2.30 -19.37 -0.59
C ARG A 89 1.05 -20.13 -1.02
N ALA A 90 -0.03 -19.45 -1.41
CA ALA A 90 -1.21 -20.11 -1.99
C ALA A 90 -0.88 -20.76 -3.35
N GLY A 91 -0.17 -20.06 -4.24
CA GLY A 91 0.28 -20.58 -5.53
C GLY A 91 1.28 -21.73 -5.37
N TYR A 92 2.22 -21.62 -4.43
CA TYR A 92 3.17 -22.67 -4.07
C TYR A 92 2.45 -23.92 -3.58
N ARG A 93 1.45 -23.79 -2.71
CA ARG A 93 0.62 -24.92 -2.26
C ARG A 93 -0.16 -25.57 -3.40
N SER A 94 -0.67 -24.78 -4.34
CA SER A 94 -1.35 -25.29 -5.53
C SER A 94 -0.38 -26.08 -6.43
N CYS A 95 0.81 -25.53 -6.71
CA CYS A 95 1.86 -26.20 -7.46
C CYS A 95 2.30 -27.51 -6.77
N LEU A 96 2.52 -27.46 -5.46
CA LEU A 96 2.88 -28.63 -4.66
C LEU A 96 1.82 -29.74 -4.75
N ALA A 97 0.53 -29.38 -4.71
CA ALA A 97 -0.55 -30.35 -4.88
C ALA A 97 -0.51 -31.03 -6.26
N THR A 98 -0.27 -30.25 -7.33
CA THR A 98 -0.13 -30.78 -8.69
C THR A 98 1.09 -31.69 -8.83
N VAL A 99 2.24 -31.29 -8.31
CA VAL A 99 3.48 -32.09 -8.33
C VAL A 99 3.27 -33.38 -7.54
N SER A 100 2.63 -33.31 -6.38
CA SER A 100 2.30 -34.49 -5.59
C SER A 100 1.40 -35.45 -6.35
N HIS A 101 0.38 -34.95 -7.04
CA HIS A 101 -0.50 -35.77 -7.85
C HIS A 101 0.26 -36.45 -9.01
N TYR A 102 1.14 -35.71 -9.69
CA TYR A 102 1.95 -36.25 -10.78
C TYR A 102 2.95 -37.32 -10.31
N LEU A 103 3.61 -37.11 -9.17
CA LEU A 103 4.52 -38.08 -8.59
C LEU A 103 3.80 -39.35 -8.11
N LEU A 104 2.56 -39.24 -7.63
CA LEU A 104 1.77 -40.42 -7.27
C LEU A 104 1.31 -41.22 -8.50
N ALA A 105 1.10 -40.55 -9.63
CA ALA A 105 0.73 -41.17 -10.90
C ALA A 105 1.94 -41.69 -11.70
N SER A 106 3.16 -41.26 -11.37
CA SER A 106 4.37 -41.75 -12.03
C SER A 106 4.85 -43.07 -11.41
N ASP A 107 5.52 -43.88 -12.21
CA ASP A 107 6.15 -45.14 -11.78
C ASP A 107 7.50 -44.90 -11.07
N ALA A 108 7.67 -43.72 -10.47
CA ALA A 108 8.89 -43.36 -9.76
C ALA A 108 9.02 -44.14 -8.47
N ASP A 109 10.26 -44.44 -8.10
CA ASP A 109 10.58 -45.18 -6.89
C ASP A 109 9.98 -44.52 -5.64
N ARG A 110 9.46 -45.32 -4.72
CA ARG A 110 8.72 -44.84 -3.53
C ARG A 110 9.58 -43.95 -2.64
N ASP A 111 10.87 -44.26 -2.53
CA ASP A 111 11.80 -43.47 -1.72
C ASP A 111 12.13 -42.14 -2.41
N SER A 112 12.35 -42.15 -3.73
CA SER A 112 12.57 -40.93 -4.51
C SER A 112 11.39 -39.95 -4.40
N ARG A 113 10.16 -40.45 -4.44
CA ARG A 113 8.93 -39.64 -4.28
C ARG A 113 8.80 -39.06 -2.88
N SER A 114 9.10 -39.87 -1.86
CA SER A 114 9.09 -39.44 -0.46
C SER A 114 10.09 -38.31 -0.22
N ILE A 115 11.30 -38.42 -0.76
CA ILE A 115 12.36 -37.42 -0.66
C ILE A 115 11.91 -36.10 -1.29
N VAL A 116 11.44 -36.14 -2.54
CA VAL A 116 11.01 -34.93 -3.26
C VAL A 116 9.83 -34.25 -2.56
N LEU A 117 8.82 -35.00 -2.14
CA LEU A 117 7.68 -34.44 -1.41
C LEU A 117 8.11 -33.80 -0.10
N THR A 118 8.98 -34.47 0.67
CA THR A 118 9.49 -33.95 1.95
C THR A 118 10.24 -32.62 1.76
N HIS A 119 11.11 -32.53 0.76
CA HIS A 119 11.83 -31.31 0.43
C HIS A 119 10.89 -30.16 0.01
N LEU A 120 9.87 -30.45 -0.79
CA LEU A 120 8.91 -29.44 -1.24
C LEU A 120 7.93 -29.01 -0.12
N THR A 121 7.51 -29.91 0.77
CA THR A 121 6.66 -29.53 1.92
C THR A 121 7.41 -28.75 2.99
N SER A 122 8.73 -28.94 3.10
CA SER A 122 9.59 -28.15 4.00
C SER A 122 9.74 -26.69 3.54
N GLY A 123 9.16 -26.36 2.38
CA GLY A 123 9.27 -25.06 1.72
C GLY A 123 10.67 -24.83 1.18
N PRO A 124 10.89 -23.75 0.41
CA PRO A 124 12.23 -23.24 0.28
C PRO A 124 12.66 -22.84 1.69
N THR A 125 13.38 -23.71 2.39
CA THR A 125 14.34 -23.26 3.40
C THR A 125 15.02 -22.09 2.73
N HIS A 126 14.85 -20.87 3.26
CA HIS A 126 15.57 -19.69 2.80
C HIS A 126 16.94 -20.20 2.39
N ALA A 127 17.20 -20.30 1.08
CA ALA A 127 18.51 -20.64 0.62
C ALA A 127 19.31 -19.55 1.28
N ARG A 128 20.09 -19.97 2.29
CA ARG A 128 20.97 -19.11 3.05
C ARG A 128 21.76 -18.43 1.96
N LEU A 129 21.38 -17.19 1.63
CA LEU A 129 22.11 -16.41 0.66
C LEU A 129 23.53 -16.51 1.17
N PRO A 130 24.49 -16.96 0.34
CA PRO A 130 25.88 -16.92 0.74
C PRO A 130 26.08 -15.50 1.22
N GLY A 131 26.38 -15.34 2.50
CA GLY A 131 26.63 -14.05 3.07
C GLY A 131 27.65 -13.40 2.16
N PHE A 132 27.31 -12.25 1.58
CA PHE A 132 28.33 -11.26 1.31
C PHE A 132 28.90 -10.89 2.68
N SER A 133 29.86 -11.70 3.12
CA SER A 133 30.71 -11.41 4.26
C SER A 133 32.07 -11.11 3.70
N THR A 134 32.44 -9.84 3.87
CA THR A 134 33.74 -9.18 4.00
C THR A 134 33.62 -7.85 3.26
N ALA A 135 33.83 -6.68 3.82
CA ALA A 135 34.47 -6.32 5.08
C ALA A 135 33.91 -4.95 5.54
N GLU A 136 33.87 -4.78 6.86
CA GLU A 136 34.31 -3.59 7.58
C GLU A 136 34.22 -2.23 6.86
N SER A 137 33.28 -1.39 7.29
CA SER A 137 33.46 0.07 7.43
C SER A 137 32.41 0.62 8.40
N ASP A 138 32.82 0.67 9.67
CA ASP A 138 32.58 1.74 10.66
C ASP A 138 31.13 2.21 10.96
N PRO A 139 30.55 1.88 12.15
CA PRO A 139 29.29 2.43 12.62
C PRO A 139 29.53 3.67 13.50
N ALA A 140 30.01 4.76 12.92
CA ALA A 140 30.24 6.00 13.67
C ALA A 140 29.82 7.28 12.94
N GLN A 141 28.67 7.30 12.24
CA GLN A 141 28.02 8.55 11.81
C GLN A 141 26.50 8.37 11.64
N VAL A 142 25.79 8.06 12.73
CA VAL A 142 24.35 8.33 12.84
C VAL A 142 24.18 9.08 14.15
N LEU A 143 24.16 10.42 14.10
CA LEU A 143 23.44 11.33 15.02
C LEU A 143 23.83 12.80 14.74
N ALA A 144 23.31 13.32 13.62
CA ALA A 144 23.05 14.74 13.33
C ALA A 144 22.92 14.84 11.82
N THR A 145 21.75 14.84 11.22
CA THR A 145 21.02 16.09 10.98
C THR A 145 19.73 15.73 10.26
N THR A 146 18.60 15.77 10.97
CA THR A 146 17.30 16.13 10.37
C THR A 146 16.36 16.48 11.51
N SER A 147 16.69 17.60 12.17
CA SER A 147 15.72 18.36 12.95
C SER A 147 14.72 18.94 11.95
N TRP A 148 13.55 18.33 11.87
CA TRP A 148 12.40 18.88 11.16
C TRP A 148 11.88 20.09 11.95
N ASP A 149 12.15 21.30 11.47
CA ASP A 149 11.68 22.56 12.07
C ASP A 149 10.22 22.84 11.66
N PRO A 150 9.25 22.89 12.58
CA PRO A 150 7.86 23.12 12.25
C PRO A 150 7.46 24.58 12.52
N ARG A 151 8.00 25.55 11.78
CA ARG A 151 7.46 26.93 11.71
C ARG A 151 7.76 27.64 10.39
N ILE A 152 7.00 27.31 9.33
CA ILE A 152 6.53 28.25 8.29
C ILE A 152 5.13 27.81 7.85
#